data_AF-A0A2V8YHH9-F1
#
_entry.id   AF-A0A2V8YHH9-F1
#
_cell.length_a   1.000
_cell.length_b   1.000
_cell.length_c   1.000
_cell.angle_alpha   90.00
_cell.angle_beta   90.00
_cell.angle_gamma   90.00
#
_symmetry.space_group_name_H-M   'P 1'
#
loop_
_entity.id
_entity.type
_entity.pdbx_description
1 polymer ?
#
loop_
_entity_poly.entity_id
_entity_poly.type
_entity_poly.pdbx_seq_one_letter_code
_entity_poly.pdbx_strand_id
1 'polypeptide(L)'
;MWNLLKRSKEECRRLGGAVEEAAAKQADAVSVKNLTEALTPDERTHMATCQDCARAVLEVFRAKQLFQGAASLRQEERPWFAARVMAAIAAREKELAERVTAWTEFPRFASRLTWVAAVVLLASTTWFYESVLRAPSHPVSGSQESIFEAPQQTTPDDILISQAGDQP
;
A
#
# COMPACT_ATOMS: atom_id res chain seq x y z
N MET A 1 -32.75 27.43 16.49
CA MET A 1 -32.18 26.35 17.34
C MET A 1 -30.94 25.68 16.73
N TRP A 2 -30.91 25.40 15.41
CA TRP A 2 -29.76 24.79 14.72
C TRP A 2 -28.42 25.53 14.90
N ASN A 3 -28.43 26.85 14.86
CA ASN A 3 -27.21 27.66 15.01
C ASN A 3 -26.57 27.54 16.39
N LEU A 4 -27.37 27.28 17.44
CA LEU A 4 -26.86 27.09 18.81
C LEU A 4 -26.12 25.75 18.95
N LEU A 5 -26.67 24.69 18.36
CA LEU A 5 -26.04 23.36 18.33
C LEU A 5 -24.78 23.34 17.46
N LYS A 6 -24.76 24.08 16.34
CA LYS A 6 -23.56 24.22 15.51
C LYS A 6 -22.47 24.99 16.24
N ARG A 7 -22.84 26.07 16.93
CA ARG A 7 -21.93 26.88 17.74
C ARG A 7 -21.34 26.07 18.90
N SER A 8 -22.16 25.31 19.64
CA SER A 8 -21.67 24.48 20.73
C SER A 8 -20.70 23.39 20.23
N LYS A 9 -20.98 22.76 19.08
CA LYS A 9 -20.06 21.79 18.46
C LYS A 9 -18.72 22.42 18.06
N GLU A 10 -18.73 23.64 17.54
CA GLU A 10 -17.51 24.35 17.17
C GLU A 10 -16.69 24.73 18.42
N GLU A 11 -17.36 25.19 19.48
CA GLU A 11 -16.75 25.47 20.78
C GLU A 11 -16.13 24.21 21.40
N CYS A 12 -16.83 23.06 21.35
CA CYS A 12 -16.28 21.77 21.78
C CYS A 12 -15.04 21.36 20.97
N ARG A 13 -15.09 21.54 19.64
CA ARG A 13 -13.97 21.19 18.75
C ARG A 13 -12.75 22.07 19.01
N ARG A 14 -12.97 23.37 19.18
CA ARG A 14 -11.93 24.34 19.50
C ARG A 14 -11.26 24.01 20.83
N LEU A 15 -12.06 23.71 21.86
CA LEU A 15 -11.54 23.29 23.16
C LEU A 15 -10.72 21.99 23.04
N GLY A 16 -11.19 21.01 22.27
CA GLY A 16 -10.44 19.78 22.01
C GLY A 16 -9.06 20.06 21.43
N GLY A 17 -8.98 20.89 20.38
CA GLY A 17 -7.70 21.28 19.78
C GLY A 17 -6.78 22.04 20.75
N ALA A 18 -7.34 22.96 21.54
CA ALA A 18 -6.57 23.71 22.55
C ALA A 18 -6.02 22.79 23.65
N VAL A 19 -6.78 21.79 24.07
CA VAL A 19 -6.36 20.80 25.08
C VAL A 19 -5.26 19.89 24.53
N GLU A 20 -5.38 19.43 23.28
CA GLU A 20 -4.34 18.65 22.61
C GLU A 20 -3.03 19.45 22.45
N GLU A 21 -3.14 20.72 22.06
CA GLU A 21 -1.98 21.61 21.92
C GLU A 21 -1.33 21.91 23.28
N ALA A 22 -2.13 22.21 24.31
CA ALA A 22 -1.65 22.40 25.68
C ALA A 22 -0.97 21.13 26.20
N ALA A 23 -1.55 19.96 25.89
CA ALA A 23 -0.98 18.67 26.23
C ALA A 23 0.35 18.42 25.49
N ALA A 24 0.47 18.76 24.21
CA ALA A 24 1.72 18.62 23.47
C ALA A 24 2.84 19.51 24.05
N LYS A 25 2.51 20.74 24.45
CA LYS A 25 3.47 21.73 24.96
C LYS A 25 3.92 21.43 26.40
N GLN A 26 3.03 20.97 27.26
CA GLN A 26 3.35 20.69 28.65
C GLN A 26 3.68 19.22 28.87
N ALA A 27 4.92 18.83 28.57
CA ALA A 27 5.43 17.49 28.85
C ALA A 27 5.30 17.10 30.34
N ASP A 28 5.46 18.09 31.22
CA ASP A 28 5.56 17.90 32.68
C ASP A 28 4.30 18.36 33.45
N ALA A 29 3.16 18.61 32.79
CA ALA A 29 1.94 18.98 33.52
C ALA A 29 1.35 17.77 34.26
N VAL A 30 1.81 17.58 35.51
CA VAL A 30 1.35 16.54 36.45
C VAL A 30 -0.03 16.89 37.05
N SER A 31 -0.62 18.04 36.71
CA SER A 31 -1.91 18.48 37.27
C SER A 31 -2.86 18.98 36.18
N VAL A 32 -4.14 18.62 36.33
CA VAL A 32 -5.26 19.17 35.55
C VAL A 32 -5.26 20.70 35.59
N LYS A 33 -4.84 21.30 36.72
CA LYS A 33 -4.75 22.76 36.86
C LYS A 33 -3.78 23.38 35.84
N ASN A 34 -2.60 22.79 35.68
CA ASN A 34 -1.56 23.29 34.77
C ASN A 34 -2.02 23.20 33.30
N LEU A 35 -2.72 22.12 32.95
CA LEU A 35 -3.34 21.96 31.63
C LEU A 35 -4.42 23.04 31.40
N THR A 36 -5.29 23.28 32.39
CA THR A 36 -6.36 24.28 32.29
C THR A 36 -5.87 25.73 32.32
N GLU A 37 -4.69 25.99 32.89
CA GLU A 37 -4.07 27.33 32.88
C GLU A 37 -3.66 27.75 31.47
N ALA A 38 -3.26 26.79 30.62
CA ALA A 38 -2.95 27.04 29.22
C ALA A 38 -4.19 27.35 28.36
N LEU A 39 -5.40 27.04 28.85
CA LEU A 39 -6.65 27.36 28.16
C LEU A 39 -7.01 28.83 28.35
N THR A 40 -7.69 29.38 27.35
CA THR A 40 -8.30 30.71 27.42
C THR A 40 -9.46 30.76 28.43
N PRO A 41 -9.84 31.93 28.95
CA PRO A 41 -10.96 32.04 29.90
C PRO A 41 -12.28 31.49 29.32
N ASP A 42 -12.55 31.76 28.04
CA ASP A 42 -13.76 31.28 27.36
C ASP A 42 -13.81 29.74 27.32
N GLU A 43 -12.69 29.09 27.00
CA GLU A 43 -12.54 27.63 27.00
C GLU A 43 -12.77 27.02 28.39
N ARG A 44 -12.31 27.67 29.45
CA ARG A 44 -12.57 27.23 30.84
C ARG A 44 -14.05 27.34 31.21
N THR A 45 -14.73 28.40 30.76
CA THR A 45 -16.18 28.55 30.98
C THR A 45 -17.00 27.52 30.22
N HIS A 46 -16.57 27.16 29.00
CA HIS A 46 -17.19 26.08 28.23
C HIS A 46 -16.98 24.72 28.92
N MET A 47 -15.80 24.45 29.47
CA MET A 47 -15.55 23.23 30.24
C MET A 47 -16.43 23.14 31.50
N ALA A 48 -16.72 24.26 32.16
CA ALA A 48 -17.61 24.29 33.34
C ALA A 48 -19.08 24.01 32.98
N THR A 49 -19.48 24.22 31.73
CA THR A 49 -20.87 24.04 31.27
C THR A 49 -21.08 22.75 30.47
N CYS A 50 -20.04 22.24 29.80
CA CYS A 50 -20.08 21.03 28.99
C CYS A 50 -19.39 19.85 29.70
N GLN A 51 -20.19 18.90 30.20
CA GLN A 51 -19.68 17.74 30.94
C GLN A 51 -18.80 16.81 30.09
N ASP A 52 -19.11 16.66 28.79
CA ASP A 52 -18.33 15.82 27.89
C ASP A 52 -16.92 16.38 27.67
N CYS A 53 -16.81 17.70 27.51
CA CYS A 53 -15.53 18.38 27.42
C CYS A 53 -14.72 18.28 28.72
N ALA A 54 -15.37 18.45 29.88
CA ALA A 54 -14.71 18.26 31.17
C ALA A 54 -14.16 16.82 31.34
N ARG A 55 -14.93 15.81 30.91
CA ARG A 55 -14.50 14.41 30.93
C ARG A 55 -13.32 14.17 29.98
N ALA A 56 -13.38 14.71 28.77
CA ALA A 56 -12.31 14.58 27.77
C ALA A 56 -10.97 15.14 28.29
N VAL A 57 -10.98 16.31 28.93
CA VAL A 57 -9.77 16.91 29.54
C VAL A 57 -9.18 15.99 30.61
N LEU A 58 -10.03 15.37 31.42
CA LEU A 58 -9.60 14.46 32.49
C LEU A 58 -9.02 13.14 31.93
N GLU A 59 -9.55 12.63 30.82
CA GLU A 59 -8.99 11.46 30.13
C GLU A 59 -7.63 11.76 29.49
N VAL A 60 -7.46 12.93 28.86
CA VAL A 60 -6.15 13.38 28.33
C VAL A 60 -5.13 13.48 29.46
N PHE A 61 -5.54 13.99 30.62
CA PHE A 61 -4.69 14.03 31.81
C PHE A 61 -4.27 12.63 32.28
N ARG A 62 -5.23 11.70 32.41
CA ARG A 62 -4.94 10.30 32.80
C ARG A 62 -3.99 9.62 31.82
N ALA A 63 -4.20 9.81 30.52
CA ALA A 63 -3.33 9.28 29.49
C ALA A 63 -1.89 9.81 29.65
N LYS A 64 -1.73 11.12 29.91
CA LYS A 64 -0.41 11.69 30.19
C LYS A 64 0.25 11.13 31.43
N GLN A 65 -0.50 10.94 32.51
CA GLN A 65 0.04 10.36 33.74
C GLN A 65 0.59 8.95 33.51
N LEU A 66 -0.08 8.14 32.68
CA LEU A 66 0.42 6.82 32.28
C LEU A 66 1.74 6.92 31.50
N PHE A 67 1.86 7.88 30.58
CA PHE A 67 3.07 8.05 29.78
C PHE A 67 4.25 8.68 30.52
N GLN A 68 4.03 9.42 31.60
CA GLN A 68 5.13 9.93 32.45
C GLN A 68 5.94 8.78 33.09
N GLY A 69 5.28 7.69 33.50
CA GLY A 69 5.96 6.48 33.96
C GLY A 69 6.83 5.85 32.88
N ALA A 70 6.36 5.85 31.63
CA ALA A 70 7.11 5.33 30.50
C ALA A 70 8.28 6.25 30.06
N ALA A 71 8.19 7.56 30.28
CA ALA A 71 9.27 8.49 29.98
C ALA A 71 10.52 8.22 30.84
N SER A 72 10.35 7.76 32.08
CA SER A 72 11.47 7.34 32.94
C SER A 72 12.25 6.15 32.36
N LEU A 73 11.56 5.24 31.64
CA LEU A 73 12.21 4.11 30.94
C LEU A 73 13.02 4.57 29.73
N ARG A 74 12.69 5.72 29.15
CA ARG A 74 13.41 6.30 28.00
C ARG A 74 14.76 6.88 28.40
N GLN A 75 14.92 7.27 29.67
CA GLN A 75 16.18 7.82 30.18
C GLN A 75 17.22 6.73 30.47
N GLU A 76 16.80 5.47 30.52
CA GLU A 76 17.67 4.29 30.50
C GLU A 76 17.93 3.82 29.06
N GLU A 77 18.29 4.74 28.16
CA GLU A 77 19.03 4.38 26.95
C GLU A 77 20.40 3.84 27.36
N ARG A 78 20.43 2.55 27.73
CA ARG A 78 21.67 1.89 28.11
C ARG A 78 22.54 1.86 26.84
N PRO A 79 23.75 2.45 26.86
CA PRO A 79 24.55 2.72 25.65
C PRO A 79 24.93 1.45 24.86
N TRP A 80 24.76 0.27 25.45
CA TRP A 80 25.02 -1.02 24.81
C TRP A 80 23.93 -1.46 23.83
N PHE A 81 22.68 -1.00 23.96
CA PHE A 81 21.59 -1.43 23.08
C PHE A 81 21.76 -0.86 21.66
N ALA A 82 22.01 0.45 21.55
CA ALA A 82 22.24 1.10 20.26
C ALA A 82 23.46 0.52 19.55
N ALA A 83 24.56 0.31 20.27
CA ALA A 83 25.77 -0.31 19.72
C ALA A 83 25.51 -1.73 19.19
N ARG A 84 24.73 -2.54 19.93
CA ARG A 84 24.41 -3.91 19.53
C ARG A 84 23.45 -3.97 18.34
N VAL A 85 22.46 -3.07 18.28
CA VAL A 85 21.54 -2.98 17.14
C VAL A 85 22.29 -2.55 15.88
N MET A 86 23.11 -1.51 15.98
CA MET A 86 23.91 -1.05 14.84
C MET A 86 24.91 -2.11 14.36
N ALA A 87 25.53 -2.86 15.28
CA ALA A 87 26.38 -3.98 14.92
C ALA A 87 25.60 -5.11 14.20
N ALA A 88 24.38 -5.41 14.63
CA ALA A 88 23.52 -6.40 13.99
C ALA A 88 23.05 -5.93 12.60
N ILE A 89 22.75 -4.64 12.43
CA ILE A 89 22.40 -4.03 11.14
C ILE A 89 23.59 -4.12 10.18
N ALA A 90 24.79 -3.68 10.62
CA ALA A 90 25.99 -3.73 9.80
C ALA A 90 26.36 -5.16 9.37
N ALA A 91 26.16 -6.15 10.24
CA ALA A 91 26.36 -7.56 9.90
C ALA A 91 25.39 -8.03 8.80
N ARG A 92 24.12 -7.63 8.89
CA ARG A 92 23.09 -7.98 7.90
C ARG A 92 23.26 -7.25 6.57
N GLU A 93 23.71 -6.00 6.61
CA GLU A 93 24.06 -5.22 5.42
C GLU A 93 25.27 -5.81 4.68
N LYS A 94 26.26 -6.31 5.42
CA LYS A 94 27.41 -7.01 4.83
C LYS A 94 26.98 -8.29 4.11
N GLU A 95 26.10 -9.09 4.71
CA GLU A 95 25.54 -10.29 4.07
C GLU A 95 24.74 -9.95 2.80
N LEU A 96 23.94 -8.87 2.84
CA LEU A 96 23.21 -8.40 1.66
C LEU A 96 24.18 -7.90 0.57
N ALA A 97 25.22 -7.17 0.94
CA ALA A 97 26.21 -6.65 0.01
C ALA A 97 26.95 -7.79 -0.70
N GLU A 98 27.34 -8.85 0.01
CA GLU A 98 27.95 -10.05 -0.57
C GLU A 98 27.01 -10.77 -1.56
N ARG A 99 25.70 -10.79 -1.30
CA ARG A 99 24.71 -11.34 -2.23
C ARG A 99 24.52 -10.45 -3.45
N VAL A 100 24.54 -9.13 -3.30
CA VAL A 100 24.34 -8.17 -4.41
C VAL A 100 25.60 -8.07 -5.28
N THR A 101 26.81 -8.12 -4.71
CA THR A 101 28.05 -8.10 -5.48
C THR A 101 28.19 -9.32 -6.39
N ALA A 102 27.63 -10.48 -6.02
CA ALA A 102 27.51 -11.64 -6.90
C ALA A 102 26.73 -11.35 -8.21
N TRP A 103 25.84 -10.36 -8.21
CA TRP A 103 25.09 -9.92 -9.40
C TRP A 103 25.76 -8.78 -10.17
N THR A 104 26.81 -8.16 -9.63
CA THR A 104 27.47 -7.00 -10.27
C THR A 104 28.38 -7.36 -11.45
N GLU A 105 28.66 -8.64 -11.68
CA GLU A 105 29.38 -9.13 -12.87
C GLU A 105 28.47 -9.40 -14.08
N PHE A 106 27.14 -9.38 -13.90
CA PHE A 106 26.17 -9.59 -14.98
C PHE A 106 25.96 -8.46 -16.02
N PRO A 107 26.34 -7.18 -15.82
CA PRO A 107 26.02 -6.14 -16.81
C PRO A 107 26.80 -6.32 -18.12
N ARG A 108 27.97 -6.97 -18.11
CA ARG A 108 28.68 -7.35 -19.34
C ARG A 108 27.99 -8.46 -20.12
N PHE A 109 27.27 -9.35 -19.43
CA PHE A 109 26.49 -10.42 -20.07
C PHE A 109 25.17 -9.90 -20.65
N ALA A 110 24.54 -8.92 -20.01
CA ALA A 110 23.32 -8.30 -20.50
C ALA A 110 23.52 -7.67 -21.90
N SER A 111 24.61 -6.95 -22.13
CA SER A 111 24.90 -6.34 -23.44
C SER A 111 25.13 -7.35 -24.56
N ARG A 112 25.63 -8.55 -24.24
CA ARG A 112 25.82 -9.61 -25.24
C ARG A 112 24.51 -10.31 -25.53
N LEU A 113 23.68 -10.54 -24.50
CA LEU A 113 22.36 -11.14 -24.65
C LEU A 113 21.39 -10.25 -25.43
N THR A 114 21.45 -8.92 -25.27
CA THR A 114 20.60 -8.02 -26.07
C THR A 114 20.92 -8.10 -27.56
N TRP A 115 22.21 -8.18 -27.92
CA TRP A 115 22.62 -8.40 -29.31
C TRP A 115 22.16 -9.75 -29.85
N VAL A 116 22.33 -10.82 -29.07
CA VAL A 116 21.84 -12.16 -29.46
C VAL A 116 20.32 -12.15 -29.65
N ALA A 117 19.57 -11.57 -28.72
CA ALA A 117 18.12 -11.45 -28.83
C ALA A 117 17.68 -10.61 -30.04
N ALA A 118 18.40 -9.52 -30.34
CA ALA A 118 18.13 -8.69 -31.51
C ALA A 118 18.35 -9.45 -32.82
N VAL A 119 19.44 -10.24 -32.92
CA VAL A 119 19.71 -11.09 -34.09
C VAL A 119 18.66 -12.19 -34.23
N VAL A 120 18.26 -12.83 -33.13
CA VAL A 120 17.20 -13.85 -33.13
C VAL A 120 15.87 -13.24 -33.56
N LEU A 121 15.51 -12.05 -33.07
CA LEU A 121 14.30 -11.34 -33.48
C LEU A 121 14.34 -10.96 -34.97
N LEU A 122 15.45 -10.45 -35.48
CA LEU A 122 15.63 -10.16 -36.90
C LEU A 122 15.52 -11.41 -37.77
N ALA A 123 16.19 -12.50 -37.38
CA ALA A 123 16.13 -13.76 -38.11
C ALA A 123 14.70 -14.35 -38.09
N SER A 124 14.03 -14.33 -36.94
CA SER A 124 12.67 -14.83 -36.79
C SER A 124 11.66 -14.01 -37.60
N THR A 125 11.77 -12.68 -37.60
CA THR A 125 10.87 -11.81 -38.36
C THR A 125 11.11 -11.94 -39.86
N THR A 126 12.36 -12.04 -40.29
CA THR A 126 12.71 -12.28 -41.71
C THR A 126 12.19 -13.63 -42.18
N TRP A 127 12.39 -14.68 -41.39
CA TRP A 127 11.84 -16.01 -41.68
C TRP A 127 10.31 -16.00 -41.73
N PHE A 128 9.66 -15.34 -40.77
CA PHE A 128 8.20 -15.23 -40.74
C PHE A 128 7.68 -14.48 -41.97
N TYR A 129 8.33 -13.39 -42.35
CA TYR A 129 7.93 -12.59 -43.52
C TYR A 129 8.11 -13.37 -44.83
N GLU A 130 9.21 -14.11 -45.00
CA GLU A 130 9.37 -15.01 -46.13
C GLU A 130 8.33 -16.14 -46.13
N SER A 131 8.04 -16.73 -44.97
CA SER A 131 7.05 -17.81 -44.87
C SER A 131 5.62 -17.35 -45.18
N VAL A 132 5.26 -16.12 -44.80
CA VAL A 132 3.94 -15.52 -45.08
C VAL A 132 3.83 -15.06 -46.53
N LEU A 133 4.88 -14.49 -47.12
CA LEU A 133 4.89 -14.09 -48.53
C LEU A 133 4.98 -15.29 -49.49
N ARG A 134 5.57 -16.40 -49.06
CA ARG A 134 5.71 -17.64 -49.85
C ARG A 134 4.57 -18.63 -49.58
N ALA A 135 3.69 -18.35 -48.62
CA ALA A 135 2.47 -19.10 -48.44
C ALA A 135 1.57 -18.89 -49.68
N PRO A 136 1.12 -19.96 -50.36
CA PRO A 136 0.05 -19.83 -51.35
C PRO A 136 -1.13 -19.20 -50.65
N SER A 137 -1.67 -18.10 -51.21
CA SER A 137 -2.89 -17.48 -50.73
C SER A 137 -4.05 -18.47 -50.85
N HIS A 138 -4.28 -19.25 -49.80
CA HIS A 138 -5.55 -19.95 -49.66
C HIS A 138 -6.63 -18.89 -49.46
N PRO A 139 -7.75 -18.95 -50.21
CA PRO A 139 -8.83 -18.00 -50.02
C PRO A 139 -9.30 -18.09 -48.56
N VAL A 140 -9.46 -16.93 -47.92
CA VAL A 140 -10.09 -16.79 -46.61
C VAL A 140 -11.48 -17.40 -46.71
N SER A 141 -11.60 -18.65 -46.26
CA SER A 141 -12.86 -19.33 -46.06
C SER A 141 -13.10 -19.41 -44.56
N GLY A 142 -13.90 -18.46 -44.08
CA GLY A 142 -14.77 -18.60 -42.91
C GLY A 142 -14.13 -18.75 -41.52
N SER A 143 -14.03 -17.64 -40.79
CA SER A 143 -14.71 -17.48 -39.49
C SER A 143 -14.49 -16.05 -38.95
N GLN A 144 -15.12 -15.06 -39.58
CA GLN A 144 -15.47 -13.84 -38.84
C GLN A 144 -16.66 -14.20 -37.96
N GLU A 145 -16.41 -14.31 -36.65
CA GLU A 145 -17.40 -14.57 -35.62
C GLU A 145 -18.34 -13.35 -35.53
N SER A 146 -19.37 -13.35 -36.37
CA SER A 146 -20.42 -12.35 -36.40
C SER A 146 -21.44 -12.66 -35.30
N ILE A 147 -21.41 -11.84 -34.26
CA ILE A 147 -22.36 -11.78 -33.13
C ILE A 147 -23.71 -11.29 -33.63
N PHE A 148 -24.46 -12.08 -34.40
CA PHE A 148 -25.89 -11.87 -34.62
C PHE A 148 -26.57 -13.21 -34.93
N GLU A 149 -27.35 -13.65 -33.95
CA GLU A 149 -28.28 -14.78 -33.97
C GLU A 149 -29.39 -14.58 -35.03
N ALA A 150 -29.60 -15.55 -35.93
CA ALA A 150 -30.87 -15.81 -36.65
C ALA A 150 -30.82 -17.18 -37.39
N PRO A 151 -31.97 -17.84 -37.64
CA PRO A 151 -32.10 -19.30 -37.48
C PRO A 151 -31.91 -20.15 -38.74
N GLN A 152 -31.46 -21.38 -38.49
CA GLN A 152 -31.63 -22.66 -39.20
C GLN A 152 -31.88 -22.66 -40.71
N GLN A 153 -30.98 -23.31 -41.45
CA GLN A 153 -31.37 -24.16 -42.59
C GLN A 153 -30.52 -25.44 -42.60
N THR A 154 -31.19 -26.53 -42.24
CA THR A 154 -30.75 -27.92 -42.40
C THR A 154 -30.50 -28.22 -43.87
N THR A 155 -29.34 -28.77 -44.21
CA THR A 155 -29.21 -29.66 -45.38
C THR A 155 -28.48 -30.95 -44.96
N PRO A 156 -29.04 -32.11 -45.37
CA PRO A 156 -28.62 -33.44 -44.94
C PRO A 156 -27.45 -33.95 -45.80
N ASP A 157 -26.86 -35.07 -45.40
CA ASP A 157 -25.92 -35.90 -46.18
C ASP A 157 -24.43 -35.83 -45.81
N ASP A 158 -24.09 -35.99 -44.52
CA ASP A 158 -22.77 -36.54 -44.15
C ASP A 158 -22.80 -37.40 -42.87
N ILE A 159 -23.86 -38.21 -42.72
CA ILE A 159 -23.91 -39.32 -41.75
C ILE A 159 -23.44 -40.60 -42.47
N LEU A 160 -22.16 -40.70 -42.83
CA LEU A 160 -21.55 -41.98 -43.20
C LEU A 160 -20.04 -42.00 -42.92
N ILE A 161 -19.64 -42.01 -41.65
CA ILE A 161 -18.51 -42.82 -41.14
C ILE A 161 -18.83 -43.12 -39.67
N SER A 162 -19.45 -44.27 -39.43
CA SER A 162 -19.45 -44.97 -38.15
C SER A 162 -19.15 -46.42 -38.47
N GLN A 163 -17.90 -46.84 -38.24
CA GLN A 163 -17.47 -48.21 -37.90
C GLN A 163 -16.01 -48.41 -38.32
N ALA A 164 -15.09 -48.23 -37.38
CA ALA A 164 -13.86 -49.01 -37.28
C ALA A 164 -13.22 -48.72 -35.92
N GLY A 165 -13.52 -49.56 -34.94
CA GLY A 165 -12.82 -49.51 -33.65
C GLY A 165 -13.64 -50.07 -32.50
N ASP A 166 -13.94 -51.37 -32.53
CA ASP A 166 -14.04 -52.11 -31.28
C ASP A 166 -13.46 -53.53 -31.44
N GLN A 167 -12.76 -53.94 -30.39
CA GLN A 167 -11.77 -55.02 -30.21
C GLN A 167 -12.34 -56.46 -30.32
N PRO A 168 -11.54 -57.56 -30.24
CA PRO A 168 -10.22 -57.73 -29.59
C PRO A 168 -9.04 -58.19 -30.46
#